data_AF-A0A380F9Z0-F1
#
_entry.id   AF-A0A380F9Z0-F1
#
_cell.length_a   1.000
_cell.length_b   1.000
_cell.length_c   1.000
_cell.angle_alpha   90.00
_cell.angle_beta   90.00
_cell.angle_gamma   90.00
#
_symmetry.space_group_name_H-M   'P 1'
#
loop_
_entity.id
_entity.type
_entity.pdbx_description
1 polymer ?
#
loop_
_entity_poly.entity_id
_entity_poly.type
_entity_poly.pdbx_seq_one_letter_code
_entity_poly.pdbx_strand_id
1 'polypeptide(L)'
;MKKIIISVLSATLLLAGCSSHDGQQSKKQSNNSVDTSKVKIKNYNQATSKLKIDNTKWKYDSKHKVYYQLNVSYVTKPQAKDVEKMGIYVPAAYFNGKKNNKGNYTVTVNKTNKVKGYTAKTAPIVYPVNTPGYAAQSAPESYSYSTISKYMKSGFIYVQAGLRGRSMSMGDQQSSKQKVDYEIGAPWGVTDLKAAVRLLSI
;
A
#
# COMPACT_ATOMS: atom_id res chain seq x y z
N MET A 1 58.54 -17.58 36.03
CA MET A 1 58.18 -17.22 37.42
C MET A 1 58.04 -15.71 37.54
N LYS A 2 56.82 -15.18 37.70
CA LYS A 2 56.52 -13.88 38.38
C LYS A 2 55.01 -13.60 38.41
N LYS A 3 54.50 -13.78 39.63
CA LYS A 3 53.35 -13.25 40.40
C LYS A 3 52.23 -12.40 39.76
N ILE A 4 51.02 -12.83 40.13
CA ILE A 4 49.68 -12.22 40.26
C ILE A 4 49.66 -10.79 40.83
N ILE A 5 48.78 -9.89 40.31
CA ILE A 5 47.87 -9.01 41.08
C ILE A 5 46.59 -8.73 40.25
N ILE A 6 45.41 -9.03 40.82
CA ILE A 6 44.06 -8.70 40.32
C ILE A 6 43.53 -7.55 41.17
N SER A 7 42.96 -6.51 40.56
CA SER A 7 42.26 -5.41 41.25
C SER A 7 40.78 -5.43 40.86
N VAL A 8 39.91 -5.67 41.85
CA VAL A 8 38.44 -5.63 41.74
C VAL A 8 37.97 -4.28 42.28
N LEU A 9 37.14 -3.55 41.52
CA LEU A 9 36.46 -2.34 41.99
C LEU A 9 34.96 -2.62 42.08
N SER A 10 34.43 -2.60 43.31
CA SER A 10 33.04 -2.85 43.68
C SER A 10 32.32 -1.52 43.92
N ALA A 11 31.11 -1.35 43.38
CA ALA A 11 30.26 -0.18 43.64
C ALA A 11 28.89 -0.64 44.18
N THR A 12 28.67 -0.38 45.46
CA THR A 12 27.42 -0.60 46.21
C THR A 12 26.56 0.67 46.21
N LEU A 13 25.27 0.56 45.89
CA LEU A 13 24.26 1.57 46.24
C LEU A 13 23.25 0.97 47.23
N LEU A 14 23.00 1.72 48.30
CA LEU A 14 22.21 1.38 49.48
C LEU A 14 20.70 1.50 49.22
N LEU A 15 19.95 0.51 49.70
CA LEU A 15 18.49 0.58 49.88
C LEU A 15 18.17 1.30 51.20
N ALA A 16 17.31 2.31 51.15
CA ALA A 16 16.63 2.88 52.32
C ALA A 16 15.16 2.41 52.30
N GLY A 17 14.73 1.78 53.40
CA GLY A 17 13.34 1.43 53.66
C GLY A 17 12.72 2.34 54.72
N CYS A 18 11.40 2.51 54.66
CA CYS A 18 10.55 2.90 55.79
C CYS A 18 9.19 2.19 55.67
N SER A 19 8.66 1.81 56.83
CA SER A 19 7.61 0.81 57.01
C SER A 19 6.21 1.42 57.23
N SER A 20 5.19 0.69 56.76
CA SER A 20 3.83 0.46 57.30
C SER A 20 2.85 1.61 57.60
N HIS A 21 1.77 1.69 56.80
CA HIS A 21 0.39 1.82 57.33
C HIS A 21 -0.67 1.34 56.31
N ASP A 22 -1.72 0.71 56.84
CA ASP A 22 -2.85 0.06 56.15
C ASP A 22 -3.61 0.95 55.15
N GLY A 23 -4.15 0.31 54.11
CA GLY A 23 -5.14 0.93 53.21
C GLY A 23 -5.20 0.34 51.81
N GLN A 24 -5.92 -0.77 51.65
CA GLN A 24 -6.39 -1.22 50.33
C GLN A 24 -7.21 -0.11 49.65
N GLN A 25 -6.88 0.29 48.42
CA GLN A 25 -7.85 0.43 47.32
C GLN A 25 -7.14 0.28 45.96
N SER A 26 -7.35 -0.89 45.35
CA SER A 26 -7.04 -1.17 43.96
C SER A 26 -7.87 -0.28 43.05
N LYS A 27 -7.25 0.68 42.35
CA LYS A 27 -7.90 1.35 41.21
C LYS A 27 -7.88 0.39 40.03
N LYS A 28 -9.04 -0.24 39.77
CA LYS A 28 -9.36 -0.95 38.53
C LYS A 28 -8.94 -0.11 37.33
N GLN A 29 -7.96 -0.62 36.58
CA GLN A 29 -7.67 -0.17 35.23
C GLN A 29 -8.91 -0.51 34.37
N SER A 30 -9.62 0.53 33.95
CA SER A 30 -10.78 0.38 33.08
C SER A 30 -10.32 -0.10 31.71
N ASN A 31 -10.51 -1.40 31.45
CA ASN A 31 -10.48 -1.96 30.11
C ASN A 31 -11.74 -1.51 29.36
N ASN A 32 -11.79 -0.24 28.99
CA ASN A 32 -12.75 0.21 27.98
C ASN A 32 -12.20 -0.22 26.62
N SER A 33 -12.56 -1.44 26.20
CA SER A 33 -12.57 -1.79 24.78
C SER A 33 -13.38 -0.73 24.05
N VAL A 34 -12.70 0.08 23.24
CA VAL A 34 -13.38 0.98 22.30
C VAL A 34 -14.08 0.08 21.29
N ASP A 35 -15.40 -0.04 21.43
CA ASP A 35 -16.25 -0.68 20.43
C ASP A 35 -16.23 0.17 19.15
N THR A 36 -15.28 -0.14 18.27
CA THR A 36 -15.11 0.55 16.98
C THR A 36 -16.22 0.19 15.98
N SER A 37 -17.18 -0.69 16.33
CA SER A 37 -18.27 -1.08 15.43
C SER A 37 -19.25 0.05 15.10
N LYS A 38 -19.16 1.19 15.81
CA LYS A 38 -20.04 2.36 15.63
C LYS A 38 -19.35 3.69 15.35
N VAL A 39 -18.06 3.70 15.00
CA VAL A 39 -17.42 4.93 14.47
C VAL A 39 -17.89 5.14 13.02
N LYS A 40 -19.11 5.63 12.84
CA LYS A 40 -19.53 6.24 11.58
C LYS A 40 -18.81 7.57 11.49
N ILE A 41 -17.74 7.63 10.69
CA ILE A 41 -17.15 8.91 10.28
C ILE A 41 -18.23 9.65 9.49
N LYS A 42 -19.00 10.49 10.20
CA LYS A 42 -19.91 11.46 9.59
C LYS A 42 -19.03 12.33 8.70
N ASN A 43 -19.22 12.21 7.39
CA ASN A 43 -18.48 12.93 6.34
C ASN A 43 -17.16 12.30 5.84
N TYR A 44 -17.02 10.97 5.80
CA TYR A 44 -16.08 10.39 4.82
C TYR A 44 -16.65 10.55 3.40
N ASN A 45 -16.45 11.74 2.82
CA ASN A 45 -16.66 11.97 1.41
C ASN A 45 -15.61 11.18 0.64
N GLN A 46 -15.93 9.92 0.42
CA GLN A 46 -15.23 9.04 -0.51
C GLN A 46 -15.03 9.83 -1.82
N ALA A 47 -13.78 10.13 -2.17
CA ALA A 47 -13.43 10.89 -3.37
C ALA A 47 -13.65 10.04 -4.63
N THR A 48 -14.88 9.59 -4.88
CA THR A 48 -15.17 8.44 -5.75
C THR A 48 -15.53 8.80 -7.17
N SER A 49 -16.10 9.98 -7.43
CA SER A 49 -16.49 10.34 -8.80
C SER A 49 -15.29 10.71 -9.69
N LYS A 50 -14.20 11.20 -9.09
CA LYS A 50 -12.99 11.66 -9.79
C LYS A 50 -11.95 10.56 -10.02
N LEU A 51 -11.90 9.55 -9.16
CA LEU A 51 -10.95 8.44 -9.26
C LEU A 51 -11.69 7.17 -9.67
N LYS A 52 -11.52 6.78 -10.93
CA LYS A 52 -12.07 5.54 -11.48
C LYS A 52 -11.10 4.95 -12.50
N ILE A 53 -11.10 3.63 -12.58
CA ILE A 53 -10.42 2.95 -13.68
C ILE A 53 -11.12 3.30 -14.99
N ASP A 54 -10.34 3.82 -15.95
CA ASP A 54 -10.89 4.22 -17.23
C ASP A 54 -11.07 2.99 -18.11
N ASN A 55 -12.29 2.46 -18.18
CA ASN A 55 -12.59 1.26 -18.95
C ASN A 55 -12.30 1.36 -20.45
N THR A 56 -11.93 2.53 -20.98
CA THR A 56 -11.59 2.74 -22.40
C THR A 56 -10.08 2.74 -22.70
N LYS A 57 -9.23 2.70 -21.66
CA LYS A 57 -7.77 2.87 -21.78
C LYS A 57 -6.96 1.58 -21.61
N TRP A 58 -7.59 0.42 -21.64
CA TRP A 58 -6.87 -0.84 -21.48
C TRP A 58 -5.96 -1.11 -22.68
N LYS A 59 -4.72 -1.51 -22.40
CA LYS A 59 -3.82 -2.14 -23.36
C LYS A 59 -4.03 -3.65 -23.31
N TYR A 60 -3.67 -4.35 -24.38
CA TYR A 60 -3.87 -5.79 -24.48
C TYR A 60 -2.61 -6.48 -25.00
N ASP A 61 -2.13 -7.46 -24.24
CA ASP A 61 -1.15 -8.44 -24.68
C ASP A 61 -1.90 -9.64 -25.25
N SER A 62 -1.93 -9.74 -26.59
CA SER A 62 -2.63 -10.82 -27.29
C SER A 62 -1.91 -12.17 -27.21
N LYS A 63 -0.59 -12.18 -26.95
CA LYS A 63 0.23 -13.38 -26.82
C LYS A 63 -0.05 -14.07 -25.49
N HIS A 64 -0.02 -13.31 -24.40
CA HIS A 64 -0.20 -13.85 -23.06
C HIS A 64 -1.61 -13.68 -22.50
N LYS A 65 -2.53 -13.08 -23.27
CA LYS A 65 -3.94 -12.87 -22.92
C LYS A 65 -4.09 -12.08 -21.62
N VAL A 66 -3.51 -10.88 -21.59
CA VAL A 66 -3.55 -9.98 -20.43
C VAL A 66 -4.00 -8.59 -20.85
N TYR A 67 -4.98 -8.03 -20.14
CA TYR A 67 -5.28 -6.61 -20.20
C TYR A 67 -4.50 -5.86 -19.13
N TYR A 68 -3.99 -4.68 -19.45
CA TYR A 68 -3.28 -3.86 -18.48
C TYR A 68 -3.53 -2.35 -18.64
N GLN A 69 -3.41 -1.62 -17.54
CA GLN A 69 -3.28 -0.16 -17.51
C GLN A 69 -2.09 0.22 -16.64
N LEU A 70 -1.27 1.14 -17.12
CA LEU A 70 -0.14 1.72 -16.38
C LEU A 70 -0.46 3.17 -16.03
N ASN A 71 0.29 3.73 -15.08
CA ASN A 71 0.18 5.13 -14.67
C ASN A 71 -1.24 5.54 -14.20
N VAL A 72 -1.97 4.61 -13.58
CA VAL A 72 -3.30 4.90 -13.00
C VAL A 72 -3.10 5.61 -11.66
N SER A 73 -3.46 6.89 -11.56
CA SER A 73 -3.41 7.61 -10.27
C SER A 73 -4.43 7.02 -9.30
N TYR A 74 -4.01 6.84 -8.04
CA TYR A 74 -4.89 6.37 -6.96
C TYR A 74 -5.26 7.44 -5.94
N VAL A 75 -4.81 8.67 -6.16
CA VAL A 75 -5.17 9.87 -5.40
C VAL A 75 -5.52 11.03 -6.34
N THR A 76 -6.41 11.93 -5.90
CA THR A 76 -6.82 13.10 -6.71
C THR A 76 -5.79 14.23 -6.67
N LYS A 77 -4.96 14.29 -5.63
CA LYS A 77 -3.97 15.34 -5.39
C LYS A 77 -2.63 14.71 -4.95
N PRO A 78 -1.93 14.02 -5.85
CA PRO A 78 -0.63 13.43 -5.52
C PRO A 78 0.38 14.50 -5.11
N GLN A 79 1.10 14.25 -4.02
CA GLN A 79 2.27 15.01 -3.59
C GLN A 79 3.54 14.52 -4.31
N ALA A 80 3.63 13.24 -4.66
CA ALA A 80 4.69 12.62 -5.43
C ALA A 80 4.09 11.95 -6.68
N LYS A 81 3.83 12.74 -7.73
CA LYS A 81 3.14 12.33 -8.97
C LYS A 81 3.75 11.09 -9.63
N ASP A 82 5.07 10.94 -9.56
CA ASP A 82 5.77 9.82 -10.19
C ASP A 82 5.71 8.51 -9.39
N VAL A 83 5.26 8.58 -8.14
CA VAL A 83 5.11 7.42 -7.26
C VAL A 83 3.65 7.10 -6.99
N GLU A 84 2.79 8.10 -6.83
CA GLU A 84 1.38 7.93 -6.46
C GLU A 84 0.47 7.49 -7.63
N LYS A 85 0.89 6.42 -8.31
CA LYS A 85 0.23 5.78 -9.44
C LYS A 85 0.41 4.26 -9.35
N MET A 86 -0.33 3.50 -10.15
CA MET A 86 -0.25 2.03 -10.17
C MET A 86 -0.32 1.45 -11.59
N GLY A 87 0.17 0.23 -11.72
CA GLY A 87 -0.11 -0.65 -12.85
C GLY A 87 -1.09 -1.75 -12.44
N ILE A 88 -2.10 -2.00 -13.27
CA ILE A 88 -3.15 -3.00 -13.06
C ILE A 88 -3.09 -4.01 -14.21
N TYR A 89 -3.11 -5.29 -13.88
CA TYR A 89 -3.00 -6.39 -14.84
C TYR A 89 -4.08 -7.43 -14.55
N VAL A 90 -4.85 -7.76 -15.59
CA VAL A 90 -6.06 -8.58 -15.48
C VAL A 90 -6.01 -9.70 -16.52
N PRO A 91 -6.22 -10.97 -16.14
CA PRO A 91 -6.39 -12.06 -17.10
C PRO A 91 -7.50 -11.75 -18.12
N ALA A 92 -7.24 -11.96 -19.40
CA ALA A 92 -8.17 -11.52 -20.45
C ALA A 92 -9.55 -12.15 -20.36
N ALA A 93 -9.64 -13.37 -19.81
CA ALA A 93 -10.91 -14.05 -19.58
C ALA A 93 -11.91 -13.23 -18.74
N TYR A 94 -11.42 -12.29 -17.90
CA TYR A 94 -12.27 -11.47 -17.02
C TYR A 94 -12.87 -10.25 -17.70
N PHE A 95 -12.49 -9.97 -18.96
CA PHE A 95 -13.02 -8.85 -19.72
C PHE A 95 -13.59 -9.29 -21.07
N ASN A 96 -14.63 -8.59 -21.51
CA ASN A 96 -15.01 -8.52 -22.91
C ASN A 96 -14.45 -7.22 -23.47
N GLY A 97 -13.32 -7.29 -24.17
CA GLY A 97 -12.64 -6.11 -24.72
C GLY A 97 -12.89 -5.91 -26.21
N LYS A 98 -13.21 -4.66 -26.60
CA LYS A 98 -13.29 -4.22 -27.99
C LYS A 98 -12.22 -3.17 -28.25
N LYS A 99 -11.39 -3.36 -29.29
CA LYS A 99 -10.41 -2.35 -29.70
C LYS A 99 -11.13 -1.08 -30.14
N ASN A 100 -10.66 0.07 -29.69
CA ASN A 100 -11.20 1.37 -30.06
C ASN A 100 -10.28 2.10 -31.06
N ASN A 101 -10.78 3.20 -31.62
CA ASN A 101 -10.10 3.95 -32.69
C ASN A 101 -8.79 4.61 -32.22
N LYS A 102 -8.49 4.60 -30.91
CA LYS A 102 -7.26 5.16 -30.31
C LYS A 102 -6.19 4.08 -30.07
N GLY A 103 -6.40 2.85 -30.54
CA GLY A 103 -5.48 1.73 -30.36
C GLY A 103 -5.51 1.08 -28.97
N ASN A 104 -6.40 1.54 -28.09
CA ASN A 104 -6.67 0.91 -26.78
C ASN A 104 -7.89 -0.02 -26.88
N TYR A 105 -8.25 -0.64 -25.76
CA TYR A 105 -9.42 -1.48 -25.61
C TYR A 105 -10.41 -0.86 -24.63
N THR A 106 -11.67 -0.84 -25.05
CA THR A 106 -12.80 -0.62 -24.17
C THR A 106 -13.27 -1.97 -23.63
N VAL A 107 -13.35 -2.12 -22.32
CA VAL A 107 -13.69 -3.40 -21.68
C VAL A 107 -14.98 -3.32 -20.86
N THR A 108 -15.68 -4.45 -20.79
CA THR A 108 -16.70 -4.72 -19.78
C THR A 108 -16.33 -5.98 -19.00
N VAL A 109 -16.78 -6.10 -17.76
CA VAL A 109 -16.50 -7.28 -16.93
C VAL A 109 -17.22 -8.51 -17.49
N ASN A 110 -16.46 -9.57 -17.76
CA ASN A 110 -16.99 -10.88 -18.03
C ASN A 110 -17.21 -11.62 -16.70
N LYS A 111 -18.48 -11.94 -16.39
CA LYS A 111 -18.88 -12.54 -15.11
C LYS A 111 -18.85 -14.07 -15.11
N THR A 112 -18.68 -14.71 -16.27
CA THR A 112 -18.90 -16.15 -16.45
C THR A 112 -17.59 -16.91 -16.64
N ASN A 113 -16.67 -16.36 -17.43
CA ASN A 113 -15.40 -17.00 -17.73
C ASN A 113 -14.54 -17.15 -16.49
N LYS A 114 -13.76 -18.23 -16.45
CA LYS A 114 -12.91 -18.59 -15.32
C LYS A 114 -11.46 -18.74 -15.73
N VAL A 115 -10.56 -18.40 -14.82
CA VAL A 115 -9.15 -18.80 -14.86
C VAL A 115 -8.85 -19.50 -13.55
N LYS A 116 -8.43 -20.77 -13.62
CA LYS A 116 -8.16 -21.61 -12.44
C LYS A 116 -9.29 -21.59 -11.39
N GLY A 117 -10.53 -21.61 -11.86
CA GLY A 117 -11.73 -21.64 -11.00
C GLY A 117 -12.28 -20.26 -10.60
N TYR A 118 -11.49 -19.19 -10.71
CA TYR A 118 -11.92 -17.84 -10.36
C TYR A 118 -12.59 -17.12 -11.52
N THR A 119 -13.70 -16.43 -11.23
CA THR A 119 -14.29 -15.42 -12.12
C THR A 119 -13.70 -14.05 -11.83
N ALA A 120 -14.02 -13.04 -12.66
CA ALA A 120 -13.64 -11.65 -12.39
C ALA A 120 -14.09 -11.14 -11.00
N LYS A 121 -15.20 -11.66 -10.46
CA LYS A 121 -15.73 -11.27 -9.14
C LYS A 121 -14.97 -11.91 -7.98
N THR A 122 -14.39 -13.08 -8.18
CA THR A 122 -13.81 -13.90 -7.11
C THR A 122 -12.30 -14.02 -7.19
N ALA A 123 -11.70 -13.49 -8.25
CA ALA A 123 -10.26 -13.51 -8.46
C ALA A 123 -9.55 -12.77 -7.32
N PRO A 124 -8.53 -13.38 -6.68
CA PRO A 124 -7.68 -12.67 -5.74
C PRO A 124 -6.99 -11.49 -6.42
N ILE A 125 -6.96 -10.35 -5.72
CA ILE A 125 -6.22 -9.16 -6.13
C ILE A 125 -4.95 -9.10 -5.28
N VAL A 126 -3.79 -9.17 -5.93
CA VAL A 126 -2.48 -9.15 -5.27
C VAL A 126 -1.84 -7.79 -5.41
N TYR A 127 -1.47 -7.21 -4.25
CA TYR A 127 -0.65 -6.01 -4.13
C TYR A 127 0.73 -6.41 -3.57
N PRO A 128 1.79 -6.50 -4.39
CA PRO A 128 3.13 -6.71 -3.88
C PRO A 128 3.58 -5.49 -3.06
N VAL A 129 4.23 -5.76 -1.93
CA VAL A 129 4.83 -4.75 -1.06
C VAL A 129 6.29 -5.10 -0.86
N ASN A 130 7.16 -4.39 -1.58
CA ASN A 130 8.61 -4.55 -1.57
C ASN A 130 9.25 -3.23 -1.10
N THR A 131 9.05 -2.90 0.17
CA THR A 131 9.52 -1.65 0.80
C THR A 131 10.55 -1.93 1.91
N PRO A 132 11.66 -2.65 1.62
CA PRO A 132 12.65 -3.02 2.63
C PRO A 132 13.23 -1.78 3.31
N GLY A 133 13.36 -1.81 4.63
CA GLY A 133 13.85 -0.66 5.40
C GLY A 133 13.02 0.61 5.20
N TYR A 134 11.70 0.47 4.94
CA TYR A 134 10.79 1.58 4.62
C TYR A 134 11.13 2.33 3.32
N ALA A 135 11.85 1.69 2.39
CA ALA A 135 12.14 2.24 1.08
C ALA A 135 10.85 2.50 0.26
N ALA A 136 10.96 3.41 -0.70
CA ALA A 136 9.90 3.63 -1.67
C ALA A 136 9.79 2.44 -2.63
N GLN A 137 8.58 2.22 -3.16
CA GLN A 137 8.31 1.29 -4.24
C GLN A 137 7.84 2.08 -5.46
N SER A 138 8.43 1.83 -6.62
CA SER A 138 7.98 2.46 -7.87
C SER A 138 6.82 1.68 -8.51
N ALA A 139 5.89 2.44 -9.08
CA ALA A 139 4.90 1.89 -10.01
C ALA A 139 5.61 1.40 -11.30
N PRO A 140 5.05 0.43 -12.04
CA PRO A 140 5.63 -0.02 -13.29
C PRO A 140 5.53 1.06 -14.37
N GLU A 141 6.66 1.36 -15.00
CA GLU A 141 6.73 2.31 -16.13
C GLU A 141 6.44 1.63 -17.47
N SER A 142 6.70 0.31 -17.55
CA SER A 142 6.51 -0.50 -18.76
C SER A 142 5.84 -1.83 -18.44
N TYR A 143 5.28 -2.46 -19.49
CA TYR A 143 4.71 -3.79 -19.40
C TYR A 143 5.80 -4.86 -19.43
N SER A 144 5.78 -5.79 -18.48
CA SER A 144 6.62 -6.98 -18.49
C SER A 144 5.80 -8.20 -18.08
N TYR A 145 5.61 -9.15 -18.99
CA TYR A 145 4.86 -10.37 -18.66
C TYR A 145 5.61 -11.24 -17.64
N SER A 146 6.95 -11.25 -17.70
CA SER A 146 7.76 -12.10 -16.81
C SER A 146 7.48 -11.84 -15.33
N THR A 147 7.31 -10.58 -14.92
CA THR A 147 7.07 -10.17 -13.54
C THR A 147 5.67 -10.56 -13.03
N ILE A 148 4.68 -10.63 -13.92
CA ILE A 148 3.28 -10.93 -13.56
C ILE A 148 2.86 -12.37 -13.88
N SER A 149 3.68 -13.13 -14.62
CA SER A 149 3.30 -14.38 -15.28
C SER A 149 2.70 -15.42 -14.32
N LYS A 150 3.30 -15.59 -13.13
CA LYS A 150 2.81 -16.50 -12.09
C LYS A 150 1.39 -16.14 -11.64
N TYR A 151 1.10 -14.85 -11.46
CA TYR A 151 -0.21 -14.36 -11.04
C TYR A 151 -1.26 -14.53 -12.13
N MET A 152 -0.93 -14.15 -13.37
CA MET A 152 -1.84 -14.27 -14.51
C MET A 152 -2.22 -15.73 -14.78
N LYS A 153 -1.25 -16.65 -14.73
CA LYS A 153 -1.49 -18.10 -14.89
C LYS A 153 -2.32 -18.71 -13.77
N SER A 154 -2.30 -18.10 -12.58
CA SER A 154 -3.09 -18.52 -11.41
C SER A 154 -4.49 -17.90 -11.38
N GLY A 155 -4.82 -17.02 -12.33
CA GLY A 155 -6.10 -16.30 -12.36
C GLY A 155 -6.17 -15.13 -11.38
N PHE A 156 -5.04 -14.64 -10.90
CA PHE A 156 -5.03 -13.50 -9.98
C PHE A 156 -4.98 -12.20 -10.77
N ILE A 157 -5.59 -11.16 -10.21
CA ILE A 157 -5.39 -9.78 -10.66
C ILE A 157 -4.16 -9.26 -9.94
N TYR A 158 -3.20 -8.67 -10.67
CA TYR A 158 -1.97 -8.13 -10.09
C TYR A 158 -1.99 -6.61 -10.17
N VAL A 159 -1.66 -5.95 -9.07
CA VAL A 159 -1.71 -4.50 -8.95
C VAL A 159 -0.45 -3.99 -8.29
N GLN A 160 0.49 -3.46 -9.08
CA GLN A 160 1.71 -2.87 -8.55
C GLN A 160 1.50 -1.37 -8.34
N ALA A 161 1.23 -1.00 -7.10
CA ALA A 161 1.16 0.40 -6.68
C ALA A 161 2.57 0.94 -6.41
N GLY A 162 2.85 2.17 -6.85
CA GLY A 162 3.95 2.91 -6.27
C GLY A 162 3.59 3.35 -4.84
N LEU A 163 4.56 3.36 -3.95
CA LEU A 163 4.41 3.66 -2.54
C LEU A 163 5.56 4.58 -2.12
N ARG A 164 5.26 5.70 -1.46
CA ARG A 164 6.28 6.56 -0.90
C ARG A 164 7.02 5.87 0.25
N GLY A 165 8.26 6.29 0.47
CA GLY A 165 9.14 5.73 1.51
C GLY A 165 9.90 6.79 2.31
N ARG A 166 10.75 6.32 3.23
CA ARG A 166 11.45 7.15 4.25
C ARG A 166 12.40 8.23 3.73
N SER A 167 12.90 8.09 2.51
CA SER A 167 13.96 8.97 2.00
C SER A 167 13.67 9.43 0.57
N MET A 168 12.40 9.55 0.20
CA MET A 168 12.04 10.08 -1.10
C MET A 168 12.26 11.59 -1.17
N SER A 169 13.03 12.03 -2.15
CA SER A 169 12.97 13.42 -2.61
C SER A 169 11.62 13.62 -3.29
N MET A 170 10.77 14.46 -2.69
CA MET A 170 9.55 14.93 -3.33
C MET A 170 10.04 15.88 -4.42
N GLY A 171 10.12 15.40 -5.68
CA GLY A 171 10.78 16.10 -6.78
C GLY A 171 10.50 17.60 -6.82
N ASP A 172 11.51 18.38 -7.23
CA ASP A 172 11.55 19.85 -7.17
C ASP A 172 10.18 20.49 -7.39
N GLN A 173 9.51 20.87 -6.29
CA GLN A 173 8.52 21.94 -6.32
C GLN A 173 9.28 23.27 -6.33
N GLN A 174 10.16 23.46 -7.33
CA GLN A 174 10.86 24.71 -7.52
C GLN A 174 10.01 25.66 -8.36
N SER A 175 9.17 26.41 -7.66
CA SER A 175 8.89 27.80 -8.02
C SER A 175 8.68 28.57 -6.72
N SER A 176 9.80 29.04 -6.18
CA SER A 176 9.93 30.30 -5.44
C SER A 176 9.02 30.58 -4.24
N LYS A 177 8.42 29.59 -3.57
CA LYS A 177 7.81 29.78 -2.25
C LYS A 177 8.01 28.54 -1.36
N GLN A 178 8.85 28.72 -0.35
CA GLN A 178 8.98 27.88 0.85
C GLN A 178 9.30 26.39 0.55
N LYS A 179 10.53 25.95 0.83
CA LYS A 179 10.83 24.54 1.04
C LYS A 179 9.83 24.04 2.09
N VAL A 180 8.78 23.35 1.65
CA VAL A 180 7.89 22.67 2.56
C VAL A 180 8.64 21.41 2.92
N ASP A 181 9.17 21.35 4.14
CA ASP A 181 9.71 20.13 4.71
C ASP A 181 8.53 19.16 4.89
N TYR A 182 8.15 18.48 3.82
CA TYR A 182 7.18 17.40 3.91
C TYR A 182 7.77 16.36 4.85
N GLU A 183 7.00 15.94 5.86
CA GLU A 183 7.41 14.93 6.85
C GLU A 183 7.82 13.63 6.16
N ILE A 184 9.10 13.48 5.83
CA ILE A 184 9.62 12.30 5.15
C ILE A 184 9.47 11.06 6.03
N GLY A 185 8.77 10.05 5.53
CA GLY A 185 8.66 8.74 6.15
C GLY A 185 7.28 8.35 6.62
N ALA A 186 7.19 7.77 7.82
CA ALA A 186 5.93 7.21 8.28
C ALA A 186 4.87 8.34 8.44
N PRO A 187 3.60 8.12 8.05
CA PRO A 187 3.00 6.86 7.62
C PRO A 187 2.79 6.73 6.10
N TRP A 188 3.64 7.32 5.25
CA TRP A 188 3.33 7.49 3.82
C TRP A 188 3.09 6.19 3.06
N GLY A 189 3.99 5.21 3.15
CA GLY A 189 3.87 3.96 2.39
C GLY A 189 2.58 3.18 2.68
N VAL A 190 2.13 3.14 3.94
CA VAL A 190 0.85 2.49 4.29
C VAL A 190 -0.36 3.33 3.88
N THR A 191 -0.22 4.67 3.91
CA THR A 191 -1.27 5.59 3.43
C THR A 191 -1.49 5.41 1.94
N ASP A 192 -0.40 5.30 1.17
CA ASP A 192 -0.41 5.03 -0.27
C ASP A 192 -1.03 3.67 -0.58
N LEU A 193 -0.60 2.62 0.10
CA LEU A 193 -1.15 1.28 -0.10
C LEU A 193 -2.66 1.25 0.19
N LYS A 194 -3.10 1.89 1.27
CA LYS A 194 -4.54 2.01 1.58
C LYS A 194 -5.30 2.78 0.51
N ALA A 195 -4.72 3.84 -0.05
CA ALA A 195 -5.35 4.59 -1.13
C ALA A 195 -5.47 3.74 -2.42
N ALA A 196 -4.42 2.99 -2.77
CA ALA A 196 -4.42 2.09 -3.92
C ALA A 196 -5.43 0.94 -3.78
N VAL A 197 -5.57 0.35 -2.58
CA VAL A 197 -6.57 -0.69 -2.29
C VAL A 197 -7.99 -0.13 -2.39
N ARG A 198 -8.21 1.07 -1.84
CA ARG A 198 -9.53 1.72 -1.89
C ARG A 198 -9.97 1.94 -3.33
N LEU A 199 -9.09 2.35 -4.25
CA LEU A 199 -9.47 2.60 -5.64
C LEU A 199 -10.20 1.43 -6.31
N LEU A 200 -9.76 0.19 -6.06
CA LEU A 200 -10.37 -1.01 -6.65
C LEU A 200 -11.55 -1.56 -5.84
N SER A 201 -11.81 -0.98 -4.66
CA SER A 201 -12.92 -1.35 -3.77
C SER A 201 -14.11 -0.39 -3.88
N ILE A 202 -13.99 0.67 -4.67
CA ILE A 202 -15.04 1.64 -5.00
C ILE A 202 -15.98 1.03 -6.05
#